data_AF-A0A3D5CTG4-F1
#
_entry.id   AF-A0A3D5CTG4-F1
#
_cell.length_a   1.000
_cell.length_b   1.000
_cell.length_c   1.000
_cell.angle_alpha   90.00
_cell.angle_beta   90.00
_cell.angle_gamma   90.00
#
_symmetry.space_group_name_H-M   'P 1'
#
loop_
_entity.id
_entity.type
_entity.pdbx_description
1 polymer ?
#
loop_
_entity_poly.entity_id
_entity_poly.type
_entity_poly.pdbx_seq_one_letter_code
_entity_poly.pdbx_strand_id
1 'polypeptide(L)'
;MQKKHLYFTISIALLSVLHWLFSYFYIRLYGYFNLQGSLNQFLLFTQVFRFVLNFYIIFCGYVTLREENRKLLLIYLLFFLFNLLLPFLFPI
;
A
#
# COMPACT_ATOMS: atom_id res chain seq x y z
N MET A 1 4.39 24.43 3.17
CA MET A 1 4.99 23.09 3.41
C MET A 1 6.30 23.01 2.64
N GLN A 2 7.41 22.59 3.26
CA GLN A 2 8.64 22.35 2.51
C GLN A 2 8.37 21.35 1.36
N LYS A 3 8.97 21.58 0.18
CA LYS A 3 8.75 20.76 -1.02
C LYS A 3 8.92 19.26 -0.77
N LYS A 4 9.84 18.88 0.13
CA LYS A 4 10.09 17.49 0.56
C LYS A 4 8.84 16.80 1.14
N HIS A 5 8.08 17.48 2.00
CA HIS A 5 6.88 16.92 2.62
C HIS A 5 5.72 16.77 1.62
N LEU A 6 5.67 17.62 0.59
CA LEU A 6 4.71 17.48 -0.50
C LEU A 6 4.97 16.19 -1.28
N TYR A 7 6.21 15.96 -1.71
CA TYR A 7 6.58 14.73 -2.42
C TYR A 7 6.34 13.47 -1.57
N PHE A 8 6.64 13.53 -0.27
CA PHE A 8 6.36 12.43 0.65
C PHE A 8 4.87 12.11 0.72
N THR A 9 4.03 13.13 0.86
CA THR A 9 2.56 12.97 0.93
C THR A 9 1.99 12.42 -0.38
N ILE A 10 2.46 12.95 -1.52
CA ILE A 10 2.07 12.46 -2.86
C ILE A 10 2.47 10.99 -3.02
N SER A 11 3.67 10.61 -2.59
CA SER A 11 4.17 9.24 -2.72
C SER A 11 3.32 8.25 -1.92
N ILE A 12 2.98 8.57 -0.67
CA ILE A 12 2.09 7.74 0.16
C ILE A 12 0.69 7.66 -0.44
N ALA A 13 0.15 8.77 -0.94
CA ALA A 13 -1.17 8.82 -1.56
C ALA A 13 -1.22 7.94 -2.81
N LEU A 14 -0.22 8.06 -3.70
CA LEU A 14 -0.13 7.27 -4.93
C LEU A 14 -0.03 5.78 -4.62
N LEU A 15 0.80 5.41 -3.63
CA LEU A 15 0.93 4.03 -3.21
C LEU A 15 -0.36 3.46 -2.62
N SER A 16 -1.09 4.25 -1.84
CA SER A 16 -2.38 3.86 -1.24
C SER A 16 -3.45 3.66 -2.31
N VAL A 17 -3.47 4.51 -3.35
CA VAL A 17 -4.35 4.33 -4.51
C VAL A 17 -3.99 3.06 -5.28
N LEU A 18 -2.70 2.80 -5.51
CA LEU A 18 -2.24 1.57 -6.15
C LEU A 18 -2.67 0.32 -5.36
N HIS A 19 -2.48 0.35 -4.04
CA HIS A 19 -2.88 -0.76 -3.17
C HIS A 19 -4.40 -0.98 -3.17
N TRP A 20 -5.18 0.10 -3.16
CA TRP A 20 -6.63 0.02 -3.26
C TRP A 20 -7.09 -0.56 -4.60
N LEU A 21 -6.55 -0.06 -5.73
CA LEU A 21 -6.85 -0.59 -7.07
C LEU A 21 -6.50 -2.08 -7.15
N PHE A 22 -5.31 -2.45 -6.67
CA PHE A 22 -4.89 -3.84 -6.64
C PHE A 22 -5.85 -4.71 -5.83
N SER A 23 -6.25 -4.25 -4.64
CA SER A 23 -7.18 -4.97 -3.77
C SER A 23 -8.56 -5.12 -4.40
N TYR A 24 -9.07 -4.07 -5.03
CA TYR A 24 -10.36 -4.08 -5.72
C TYR A 24 -10.41 -5.08 -6.87
N PHE A 25 -9.34 -5.15 -7.68
CA PHE A 25 -9.28 -6.04 -8.83
C PHE A 25 -8.75 -7.44 -8.50
N TYR A 26 -8.26 -7.67 -7.28
CA TYR A 26 -7.59 -8.93 -6.90
C TYR A 26 -8.41 -10.16 -7.24
N ILE A 27 -9.70 -10.22 -6.84
CA ILE A 27 -10.53 -11.41 -7.07
C ILE A 27 -10.72 -11.71 -8.57
N ARG A 28 -10.82 -10.67 -9.41
CA ARG A 28 -10.98 -10.80 -10.86
C ARG A 28 -9.69 -11.28 -11.50
N LEU A 29 -8.55 -10.72 -11.08
CA LEU A 29 -7.23 -11.15 -11.53
C LEU A 29 -6.95 -12.59 -11.08
N TYR A 30 -7.25 -12.93 -9.83
CA TYR A 30 -7.13 -14.29 -9.30
C TYR A 30 -7.91 -15.29 -10.15
N GLY A 31 -9.18 -15.00 -10.47
CA GLY A 31 -9.99 -15.84 -11.34
C GLY A 31 -9.40 -16.00 -12.74
N TYR A 32 -8.91 -14.91 -13.35
CA TYR A 32 -8.27 -14.93 -14.66
C TYR A 32 -6.99 -15.79 -14.68
N PHE A 33 -6.07 -15.56 -13.73
CA PHE A 33 -4.82 -16.30 -13.64
C PHE A 33 -5.01 -17.76 -13.23
N ASN A 34 -6.08 -18.07 -12.49
CA ASN A 34 -6.46 -19.44 -12.19
C ASN A 34 -6.85 -20.20 -13.47
N LEU A 35 -7.66 -19.58 -14.34
CA LEU A 35 -8.08 -20.18 -15.61
C LEU A 35 -6.94 -20.34 -16.62
N GLN A 36 -5.91 -19.49 -16.54
CA GLN A 36 -4.72 -19.58 -17.40
C GLN A 36 -3.64 -20.54 -16.89
N GLY A 37 -3.83 -21.18 -15.73
CA GLY A 37 -2.84 -22.09 -15.14
C GLY A 37 -1.59 -21.41 -14.58
N SER A 38 -1.58 -20.07 -14.49
CA SER A 38 -0.47 -19.24 -14.00
C SER A 38 -0.71 -18.72 -12.57
N LEU A 39 -1.62 -19.36 -11.82
CA LEU A 39 -2.02 -18.99 -10.47
C LEU A 39 -0.84 -18.81 -9.51
N ASN A 40 0.11 -19.75 -9.51
CA ASN A 40 1.27 -19.69 -8.61
C ASN A 40 2.14 -18.46 -8.85
N GLN A 41 2.30 -18.05 -10.11
CA GLN A 41 3.07 -16.85 -10.45
C GLN A 41 2.34 -15.59 -9.97
N PHE A 42 1.02 -15.54 -10.15
CA PHE A 42 0.19 -14.43 -9.67
C PHE A 42 0.20 -14.32 -8.13
N LEU A 43 0.13 -15.45 -7.43
CA LEU A 43 0.22 -15.48 -5.96
C LEU A 43 1.58 -15.00 -5.47
N LEU A 44 2.67 -15.45 -6.10
CA LEU A 44 4.02 -15.03 -5.77
C LEU A 44 4.19 -13.51 -6.01
N PHE A 45 3.71 -13.01 -7.16
CA PHE A 45 3.70 -11.57 -7.45
C PHE A 45 2.91 -10.79 -6.39
N THR A 46 1.74 -11.27 -6.00
CA THR A 46 0.91 -10.63 -4.97
C THR A 46 1.61 -10.60 -3.61
N GLN A 47 2.27 -11.68 -3.22
CA GLN A 47 3.04 -11.74 -1.97
C GLN A 47 4.20 -10.75 -1.99
N VAL A 48 4.96 -10.68 -3.08
CA VAL A 48 6.07 -9.72 -3.23
C VAL A 48 5.54 -8.29 -3.20
N PHE A 49 4.45 -8.00 -3.91
CA PHE A 49 3.82 -6.68 -3.90
C PHE A 49 3.40 -6.26 -2.49
N ARG A 50 2.75 -7.15 -1.73
CA ARG A 50 2.38 -6.90 -0.32
C ARG A 50 3.60 -6.68 0.57
N PHE A 51 4.67 -7.44 0.35
CA PHE A 51 5.91 -7.27 1.11
C PHE A 51 6.55 -5.90 0.87
N VAL A 52 6.63 -5.48 -0.40
CA VAL A 52 7.15 -4.16 -0.78
C VAL A 52 6.29 -3.03 -0.19
N LEU A 53 4.96 -3.16 -0.24
CA LEU A 53 4.05 -2.19 0.38
C LEU A 53 4.26 -2.08 1.89
N ASN A 54 4.33 -3.20 2.60
CA ASN A 54 4.55 -3.21 4.05
C ASN A 54 5.90 -2.58 4.42
N PHE A 55 6.96 -2.94 3.68
CA PHE A 55 8.29 -2.37 3.90
C PHE A 55 8.30 -0.86 3.68
N TYR A 56 7.62 -0.39 2.62
CA TYR A 56 7.50 1.04 2.33
C TYR A 56 6.74 1.78 3.43
N ILE A 57 5.64 1.22 3.95
CA ILE A 57 4.89 1.80 5.06
C ILE A 57 5.78 1.94 6.30
N ILE A 58 6.54 0.89 6.66
CA ILE A 58 7.49 0.93 7.78
C ILE A 58 8.52 2.05 7.58
N PHE A 59 9.09 2.15 6.38
CA PHE A 59 10.06 3.19 6.05
C PHE A 59 9.46 4.59 6.18
N CYS A 60 8.25 4.81 5.68
CA CYS A 60 7.52 6.07 5.85
C CYS A 60 7.26 6.39 7.33
N GLY A 61 6.90 5.39 8.14
CA GLY A 61 6.71 5.58 9.58
C GLY A 61 8.00 6.03 10.27
N TYR A 62 9.13 5.40 9.94
CA TYR A 62 10.44 5.76 10.47
C TYR A 62 10.85 7.20 10.10
N VAL A 63 10.69 7.58 8.83
CA VAL A 63 10.99 8.95 8.36
C VAL A 63 10.10 9.97 9.07
N THR A 64 8.81 9.67 9.23
CA THR A 64 7.85 10.59 9.86
C THR A 64 8.14 10.79 11.35
N LEU A 65 8.55 9.74 12.07
CA LEU A 65 8.98 9.81 13.46
C LEU A 65 10.25 10.68 13.62
N ARG A 66 11.20 10.56 12.68
CA ARG A 66 12.46 11.32 12.71
C ARG A 66 12.26 12.83 12.51
N GLU A 67 11.25 13.24 11.75
CA GLU A 67 10.98 14.66 11.48
C GLU A 67 10.20 15.38 12.60
N GLU A 68 9.76 14.68 13.66
CA GLU A 68 8.96 15.19 14.81
C GLU A 68 7.73 16.06 14.44
N ASN A 69 7.30 15.99 13.18
CA ASN A 69 6.25 16.86 12.67
C ASN A 69 4.87 16.23 12.88
N ARG A 70 4.15 16.70 13.91
CA ARG A 70 2.83 16.19 14.30
C ARG A 70 1.80 16.16 13.16
N LYS A 71 1.85 17.09 12.21
CA LYS A 71 0.91 17.12 11.07
C LYS A 71 1.18 15.96 10.08
N LEU A 72 2.45 15.65 9.82
CA LEU A 72 2.82 14.55 8.94
C LEU A 72 2.57 13.20 9.60
N LEU A 73 2.79 13.11 10.92
CA LEU A 73 2.44 11.92 11.70
C LEU A 73 0.96 11.57 11.54
N LEU A 74 0.07 12.56 11.66
CA LEU A 74 -1.37 12.37 11.49
C LEU A 74 -1.75 11.91 10.08
N ILE A 75 -1.15 12.52 9.05
CA ILE A 75 -1.36 12.12 7.65
C ILE A 75 -0.89 10.68 7.43
N TYR A 76 0.32 10.35 7.89
CA TYR A 76 0.87 9.00 7.81
C TYR A 76 -0.03 7.98 8.51
N LEU A 77 -0.49 8.27 9.73
CA LEU A 77 -1.39 7.41 10.50
C LEU A 77 -2.70 7.15 9.77
N LEU A 78 -3.27 8.17 9.12
CA LEU A 78 -4.50 8.02 8.33
C LEU A 78 -4.28 7.09 7.15
N PHE A 79 -3.18 7.25 6.41
CA PHE A 79 -2.82 6.36 5.32
C PHE A 79 -2.47 4.94 5.79
N PHE A 80 -1.81 4.82 6.94
CA PHE A 80 -1.54 3.53 7.57
C PHE A 80 -2.84 2.79 7.89
N LEU A 81 -3.79 3.46 8.55
CA LEU A 81 -5.11 2.91 8.86
C LEU A 81 -5.88 2.52 7.59
N PHE A 82 -5.86 3.36 6.57
CA PHE A 82 -6.49 3.05 5.28
C PHE A 82 -5.89 1.77 4.67
N ASN A 83 -4.56 1.66 4.63
CA ASN A 83 -3.88 0.46 4.11
C ASN A 83 -4.10 -0.79 4.98
N LEU A 84 -4.25 -0.62 6.30
CA LEU A 84 -4.57 -1.71 7.23
C LEU A 84 -5.99 -2.25 7.04
N LEU A 85 -6.95 -1.39 6.67
CA LEU A 85 -8.34 -1.76 6.45
C LEU A 85 -8.58 -2.47 5.10
N LEU A 86 -7.74 -2.20 4.09
CA LEU A 86 -7.90 -2.76 2.74
C LEU A 86 -8.01 -4.30 2.71
N PRO A 87 -7.16 -5.07 3.40
CA PRO A 87 -7.29 -6.53 3.47
C PRO A 87 -8.58 -7.05 4.11
N PHE A 88 -9.24 -6.25 4.96
CA PHE A 88 -10.52 -6.61 5.57
C PHE A 88 -11.71 -6.30 4.66
N LEU A 89 -11.60 -5.25 3.84
CA LEU A 89 -12.65 -4.83 2.90
C LEU A 89 -12.62 -5.66 1.62
N PHE A 90 -11.42 -6.06 1.18
CA PHE A 90 -11.21 -6.90 0.02
C PHE A 90 -10.52 -8.17 0.53
N PRO A 91 -11.27 -9.25 0.81
CA PRO A 91 -10.66 -10.50 1.24
C PRO A 91 -9.77 -11.02 0.10
N ILE A 92 -8.46 -10.91 0.34
CA ILE A 92 -7.35 -11.33 -0.52
C ILE A 92 -6.73 -12.59 0.05
#